data_AF-A0A7Y5GX90-F1
#
_entry.id   AF-A0A7Y5GX90-F1
#
_cell.length_a   1.000
_cell.length_b   1.000
_cell.length_c   1.000
_cell.angle_alpha   90.00
_cell.angle_beta   90.00
_cell.angle_gamma   90.00
#
_symmetry.space_group_name_H-M   'P 1'
#
loop_
_entity.id
_entity.type
_entity.pdbx_description
1 polymer ?
#
loop_
_entity_poly.entity_id
_entity_poly.type
_entity_poly.pdbx_seq_one_letter_code
_entity_poly.pdbx_strand_id
1 'polypeptide(L)'
;MNSIGRSKELQQPPGYDPDWARAAFDRFLPVAMDLASHDIERVNIDPDDATLRAIRVGNVANRAEAYSRFSTLGPAGFNMNHVTNLADLGWALYFARLEWRRREVVSTVAKLPLQMADQATAVRNRMLRLVGYYLEDHPVEGPEISDIRSGVGYVDLMKDLDRLAAMVERNEAVLATDTKNYVAGDPKVARQFSVGIAAKLSEGLSPEYRDHAELVARFFTLLRRSYNEVRAAAQWLFRNEPEMLAEFPGMRSVVSTPRPAASEPQTNQPTPATV
;
A
#
# COMPACT_ATOMS: atom_id res chain seq x y z
N MET A 1 -30.01 -8.25 -11.61
CA MET A 1 -29.04 -8.93 -12.48
C MET A 1 -27.70 -8.21 -12.35
N ASN A 2 -26.74 -8.93 -11.77
CA ASN A 2 -25.28 -8.79 -11.76
C ASN A 2 -24.62 -7.40 -11.62
N SER A 3 -23.93 -7.22 -10.48
CA SER A 3 -22.53 -6.78 -10.53
C SER A 3 -21.76 -7.41 -9.36
N ILE A 4 -20.79 -8.24 -9.72
CA ILE A 4 -19.93 -9.06 -8.86
C ILE A 4 -18.83 -8.16 -8.26
N GLY A 5 -18.61 -8.26 -6.95
CA GLY A 5 -17.52 -7.58 -6.25
C GLY A 5 -16.16 -8.01 -6.79
N ARG A 6 -15.41 -7.04 -7.32
CA ARG A 6 -14.04 -7.22 -7.82
C ARG A 6 -13.07 -7.41 -6.66
N SER A 7 -12.36 -8.52 -6.66
CA SER A 7 -11.14 -8.81 -5.91
C SER A 7 -10.20 -7.61 -5.90
N LYS A 8 -9.62 -7.25 -4.75
CA LYS A 8 -8.36 -6.50 -4.75
C LYS A 8 -7.22 -7.48 -5.04
N GLU A 9 -7.10 -7.85 -6.32
CA GLU A 9 -5.76 -8.01 -6.91
C GLU A 9 -4.92 -6.78 -6.47
N LEU A 10 -3.59 -6.88 -6.45
CA LEU A 10 -2.75 -5.68 -6.50
C LEU A 10 -3.31 -4.85 -7.64
N GLN A 11 -4.12 -3.84 -7.32
CA GLN A 11 -5.06 -3.33 -8.29
C GLN A 11 -4.16 -2.66 -9.29
N GLN A 12 -4.04 -3.30 -10.46
CA GLN A 12 -3.05 -2.91 -11.44
C GLN A 12 -3.26 -1.41 -11.62
N PRO A 13 -2.23 -0.59 -11.36
CA PRO A 13 -2.41 0.83 -11.47
C PRO A 13 -2.98 1.10 -12.87
N PRO A 14 -3.98 1.98 -13.01
CA PRO A 14 -4.58 2.23 -14.31
C PRO A 14 -3.50 2.46 -15.38
N GLY A 15 -3.51 1.65 -16.44
CA GLY A 15 -2.46 1.68 -17.48
C GLY A 15 -1.22 0.82 -17.21
N TYR A 16 -1.27 -0.13 -16.28
CA TYR A 16 -0.19 -1.11 -16.08
C TYR A 16 0.04 -1.96 -17.32
N ASP A 17 1.27 -1.94 -17.79
CA ASP A 17 1.80 -2.85 -18.81
C ASP A 17 2.97 -3.63 -18.15
N PRO A 18 2.86 -4.97 -18.04
CA PRO A 18 3.88 -5.78 -17.39
C PRO A 18 5.23 -5.77 -18.12
N ASP A 19 5.23 -5.64 -19.45
CA ASP A 19 6.46 -5.59 -20.24
C ASP A 19 7.15 -4.24 -20.08
N TRP A 20 6.37 -3.16 -20.01
CA TRP A 20 6.91 -1.83 -19.69
C TRP A 20 7.47 -1.78 -18.27
N ALA A 21 6.73 -2.26 -17.27
CA ALA A 21 7.20 -2.24 -15.88
C ALA A 21 8.49 -3.05 -15.69
N ARG A 22 8.61 -4.18 -16.40
CA ARG A 22 9.84 -4.98 -16.46
C ARG A 22 10.98 -4.22 -17.14
N ALA A 23 10.75 -3.62 -18.30
CA ALA A 23 11.76 -2.85 -19.00
C ALA A 23 12.27 -1.66 -18.17
N ALA A 24 11.36 -0.98 -17.45
CA ALA A 24 11.71 0.08 -16.50
C ALA A 24 12.56 -0.47 -15.34
N PHE A 25 12.19 -1.61 -14.77
CA PHE A 25 13.00 -2.28 -13.75
C PHE A 25 14.40 -2.61 -14.25
N ASP A 26 14.52 -3.28 -15.40
CA ASP A 26 15.81 -3.68 -15.98
C ASP A 26 16.70 -2.45 -16.26
N ARG A 27 16.09 -1.34 -16.71
CA ARG A 27 16.78 -0.06 -16.95
C ARG A 27 17.37 0.56 -15.68
N PHE A 28 16.63 0.54 -14.57
CA PHE A 28 17.05 1.20 -13.33
C PHE A 28 17.76 0.29 -12.35
N LEU A 29 17.75 -1.03 -12.57
CA LEU A 29 18.41 -2.00 -11.70
C LEU A 29 19.91 -1.69 -11.50
N PRO A 30 20.73 -1.39 -12.53
CA PRO A 30 22.14 -1.05 -12.32
C PRO A 30 22.31 0.20 -11.45
N VAL A 31 21.46 1.22 -11.66
CA VAL A 31 21.49 2.47 -10.88
C VAL A 31 21.09 2.22 -9.42
N ALA A 32 20.12 1.33 -9.18
CA ALA A 32 19.70 0.97 -7.84
C ALA A 32 20.77 0.17 -7.08
N MET A 33 21.51 -0.69 -7.79
CA MET A 33 22.61 -1.48 -7.23
C MET A 33 23.87 -0.63 -6.95
N ASP A 34 24.09 0.43 -7.73
CA ASP A 34 25.22 1.35 -7.54
C ASP A 34 25.08 2.27 -6.30
N LEU A 35 23.86 2.42 -5.76
CA LEU A 35 23.68 3.14 -4.50
C LEU A 35 24.53 2.53 -3.37
N ALA A 36 25.29 3.37 -2.68
CA ALA A 36 26.02 2.92 -1.50
C ALA A 36 25.05 2.46 -0.40
N SER A 37 25.38 1.42 0.35
CA SER A 37 24.44 0.89 1.37
C SER A 37 24.07 1.91 2.45
N HIS A 38 24.95 2.89 2.74
CA HIS A 38 24.69 3.96 3.70
C HIS A 38 23.75 5.06 3.17
N ASP A 39 23.53 5.08 1.86
CA ASP A 39 22.66 6.03 1.16
C ASP A 39 21.21 5.54 1.03
N ILE A 40 20.97 4.27 1.38
CA ILE A 40 19.66 3.62 1.28
C ILE A 40 18.76 4.13 2.40
N GLU A 41 17.65 4.73 2.02
CA GLU A 41 16.65 5.18 2.97
C GLU A 41 15.75 4.04 3.45
N ARG A 42 15.37 4.09 4.73
CA ARG A 42 14.31 3.22 5.25
C ARG A 42 12.99 3.60 4.61
N VAL A 43 12.33 2.60 4.02
CA VAL A 43 10.96 2.71 3.52
C VAL A 43 10.04 2.94 4.72
N ASN A 44 9.44 4.12 4.80
CA ASN A 44 8.60 4.57 5.92
C ASN A 44 7.20 5.04 5.48
N ILE A 45 6.85 4.73 4.24
CA ILE A 45 5.53 4.90 3.64
C ILE A 45 5.20 3.60 2.91
N ASP A 46 3.92 3.35 2.65
CA ASP A 46 3.51 2.25 1.79
C ASP A 46 4.14 2.44 0.39
N PRO A 47 4.98 1.51 -0.09
CA PRO A 47 5.58 1.67 -1.41
C PRO A 47 4.55 1.64 -2.56
N ASP A 48 3.32 1.16 -2.36
CA ASP A 48 2.27 1.17 -3.39
C ASP A 48 1.70 2.59 -3.53
N ASP A 49 1.45 3.27 -2.41
CA ASP A 49 1.09 4.70 -2.40
C ASP A 49 2.22 5.56 -3.00
N ALA A 50 3.48 5.27 -2.65
CA ALA A 50 4.64 5.95 -3.22
C ALA A 50 4.71 5.79 -4.75
N THR A 51 4.45 4.58 -5.24
CA THR A 51 4.42 4.25 -6.67
C THR A 51 3.33 5.05 -7.39
N LEU A 52 2.09 4.97 -6.92
CA LEU A 52 0.96 5.65 -7.55
C LEU A 52 1.17 7.17 -7.61
N ARG A 53 1.69 7.76 -6.53
CA ARG A 53 2.03 9.18 -6.49
C ARG A 53 3.10 9.54 -7.50
N ALA A 54 4.17 8.76 -7.58
CA ALA A 54 5.25 9.02 -8.52
C ALA A 54 4.80 8.89 -9.98
N ILE A 55 4.00 7.87 -10.32
CA ILE A 55 3.42 7.72 -11.66
C ILE A 55 2.56 8.94 -11.99
N ARG A 56 1.66 9.34 -11.10
CA ARG A 56 0.80 10.52 -11.31
C ARG A 56 1.63 11.79 -11.51
N VAL A 57 2.57 12.07 -10.61
CA VAL A 57 3.40 13.28 -10.68
C VAL A 57 4.28 13.27 -11.92
N GLY A 58 4.87 12.12 -12.28
CA GLY A 58 5.64 11.96 -13.51
C GLY A 58 4.78 12.26 -14.74
N ASN A 59 3.57 11.72 -14.82
CA ASN A 59 2.66 11.97 -15.93
C ASN A 59 2.24 13.44 -16.02
N VAL A 60 1.96 14.11 -14.89
CA VAL A 60 1.69 15.56 -14.85
C VAL A 60 2.91 16.34 -15.35
N ALA A 61 4.10 16.04 -14.84
CA ALA A 61 5.33 16.74 -15.17
C ALA A 61 5.70 16.60 -16.66
N ASN A 62 5.31 15.50 -17.30
CA ASN A 62 5.51 15.26 -18.73
C ASN A 62 4.39 15.81 -19.63
N ARG A 63 3.34 16.46 -19.09
CA ARG A 63 2.39 17.23 -19.91
C ARG A 63 3.12 18.39 -20.58
N ALA A 64 2.76 18.72 -21.83
CA ALA A 64 3.48 19.71 -22.63
C ALA A 64 3.69 21.06 -21.91
N GLU A 65 2.66 21.55 -21.22
CA GLU A 65 2.70 22.78 -20.42
C GLU A 65 3.76 22.69 -19.30
N ALA A 66 3.66 21.67 -18.44
CA ALA A 66 4.58 21.48 -17.32
C ALA A 66 6.02 21.23 -17.80
N TYR A 67 6.18 20.35 -18.78
CA TYR A 67 7.48 19.95 -19.32
C TYR A 67 8.26 21.15 -19.88
N SER A 68 7.57 22.04 -20.60
CA SER A 68 8.17 23.27 -21.12
C SER A 68 8.73 24.17 -20.01
N ARG A 69 8.03 24.26 -18.87
CA ARG A 69 8.45 25.06 -17.70
C ARG A 69 9.68 24.44 -17.03
N PHE A 70 9.66 23.13 -16.78
CA PHE A 70 10.83 22.42 -16.24
C PHE A 70 12.07 22.60 -17.13
N SER A 71 11.87 22.67 -18.45
CA SER A 71 12.97 22.79 -19.42
C SER A 71 13.69 24.14 -19.34
N THR A 72 13.06 25.16 -18.75
CA THR A 72 13.68 26.49 -18.58
C THR A 72 14.74 26.53 -17.49
N LEU A 73 14.76 25.56 -16.55
CA LEU A 73 15.73 25.51 -15.46
C LEU A 73 17.16 25.18 -15.92
N GLY A 74 17.29 24.52 -17.08
CA GLY A 74 18.57 24.12 -17.67
C GLY A 74 19.36 23.09 -16.84
N PRO A 75 20.37 22.44 -17.44
CA PRO A 75 21.10 21.32 -16.81
C PRO A 75 21.96 21.75 -15.62
N ALA A 76 22.29 23.04 -15.50
CA ALA A 76 23.07 23.57 -14.38
C ALA A 76 22.25 23.67 -13.09
N GLY A 77 20.92 23.83 -13.20
CA GLY A 77 20.02 24.00 -12.05
C GLY A 77 19.09 22.82 -11.82
N PHE A 78 18.83 21.99 -12.84
CA PHE A 78 17.90 20.87 -12.74
C PHE A 78 18.20 19.79 -13.79
N ASN A 79 18.23 18.53 -13.35
CA ASN A 79 18.37 17.40 -14.25
C ASN A 79 16.99 16.95 -14.77
N MET A 80 16.72 17.18 -16.06
CA MET A 80 15.47 16.81 -16.72
C MET A 80 15.16 15.30 -16.67
N ASN A 81 16.18 14.46 -16.42
CA ASN A 81 15.99 13.04 -16.19
C ASN A 81 15.07 12.76 -14.99
N HIS A 82 14.97 13.67 -14.03
CA HIS A 82 14.04 13.50 -12.92
C HIS A 82 12.58 13.57 -13.36
N VAL A 83 12.24 14.43 -14.34
CA VAL A 83 10.88 14.52 -14.89
C VAL A 83 10.58 13.33 -15.78
N THR A 84 11.46 13.05 -16.74
CA THR A 84 11.23 12.03 -17.78
C THR A 84 11.21 10.61 -17.21
N ASN A 85 11.93 10.34 -16.12
CA ASN A 85 12.03 8.99 -15.56
C ASN A 85 11.11 8.73 -14.36
N LEU A 86 10.43 9.74 -13.81
CA LEU A 86 9.72 9.58 -12.53
C LEU A 86 8.63 8.50 -12.58
N ALA A 87 7.86 8.47 -13.68
CA ALA A 87 6.82 7.46 -13.85
C ALA A 87 7.42 6.06 -14.02
N ASP A 88 8.47 5.91 -14.83
CA ASP A 88 9.18 4.64 -15.01
C ASP A 88 9.81 4.13 -13.71
N LEU A 89 10.38 5.01 -12.87
CA LEU A 89 10.88 4.63 -11.54
C LEU A 89 9.76 4.10 -10.63
N GLY A 90 8.55 4.67 -10.73
CA GLY A 90 7.37 4.14 -10.06
C GLY A 90 7.06 2.73 -10.52
N TRP A 91 6.98 2.50 -11.83
CA TRP A 91 6.74 1.18 -12.40
C TRP A 91 7.84 0.16 -12.06
N ALA A 92 9.10 0.58 -12.01
CA ALA A 92 10.21 -0.27 -11.59
C ALA A 92 10.09 -0.71 -10.12
N LEU A 93 9.71 0.20 -9.21
CA LEU A 93 9.44 -0.15 -7.80
C LEU A 93 8.27 -1.12 -7.68
N TYR A 94 7.19 -0.90 -8.43
CA TYR A 94 6.04 -1.80 -8.48
C TYR A 94 6.44 -3.21 -8.95
N PHE A 95 7.21 -3.29 -10.04
CA PHE A 95 7.69 -4.54 -10.59
C PHE A 95 8.60 -5.29 -9.61
N ALA A 96 9.55 -4.59 -8.97
CA ALA A 96 10.42 -5.18 -7.95
C ALA A 96 9.61 -5.86 -6.83
N ARG A 97 8.53 -5.23 -6.39
CA ARG A 97 7.61 -5.78 -5.36
C ARG A 97 6.78 -6.95 -5.88
N LEU A 98 6.27 -6.86 -7.10
CA LEU A 98 5.45 -7.89 -7.71
C LEU A 98 6.25 -9.19 -7.92
N GLU A 99 7.46 -9.09 -8.46
CA GLU A 99 8.35 -10.23 -8.67
C GLU A 99 8.74 -10.91 -7.36
N TRP A 100 8.89 -10.14 -6.28
CA TRP A 100 9.10 -10.72 -4.96
C TRP A 100 7.89 -11.44 -4.42
N ARG A 101 6.69 -10.86 -4.50
CA ARG A 101 5.48 -11.58 -4.08
C ARG A 101 5.35 -12.94 -4.79
N ARG A 102 5.68 -12.99 -6.08
CA ARG A 102 5.72 -14.23 -6.85
C ARG A 102 6.76 -15.23 -6.31
N ARG A 103 7.96 -14.77 -5.98
CA ARG A 103 9.06 -15.61 -5.44
C ARG A 103 8.85 -16.02 -3.98
N GLU A 104 8.22 -15.19 -3.17
CA GLU A 104 7.87 -15.46 -1.77
C GLU A 104 6.84 -16.58 -1.67
N VAL A 105 5.82 -16.58 -2.54
CA VAL A 105 4.85 -17.68 -2.64
C VAL A 105 5.55 -19.02 -2.95
N VAL A 106 6.62 -19.01 -3.76
CA VAL A 106 7.37 -20.22 -4.10
C VAL A 106 8.33 -20.66 -2.97
N SER A 107 9.01 -19.72 -2.29
CA SER A 107 10.01 -20.05 -1.26
C SER A 107 9.42 -20.36 0.11
N THR A 108 8.28 -19.76 0.46
CA THR A 108 7.62 -19.98 1.75
C THR A 108 6.97 -21.37 1.83
N VAL A 109 6.42 -21.88 0.72
CA VAL A 109 5.89 -23.26 0.58
C VAL A 109 6.92 -24.33 0.97
N ALA A 110 8.22 -24.06 0.82
CA ALA A 110 9.28 -25.00 1.20
C ALA A 110 9.64 -24.98 2.70
N LYS A 111 9.22 -23.96 3.48
CA LYS A 111 9.70 -23.71 4.86
C LYS A 111 8.66 -23.94 5.96
N LEU A 112 7.36 -23.86 5.64
CA LEU A 112 6.31 -24.17 6.61
C LEU A 112 5.98 -25.67 6.54
N PRO A 113 5.90 -26.40 7.67
CA PRO A 113 5.42 -27.78 7.65
C PRO A 113 4.05 -27.84 6.98
N LEU A 114 3.90 -28.67 5.94
CA LEU A 114 2.68 -28.75 5.13
C LEU A 114 1.42 -28.93 5.98
N GLN A 115 1.51 -29.77 7.02
CA GLN A 115 0.42 -29.99 7.97
C GLN A 115 -0.02 -28.71 8.70
N MET A 116 0.92 -27.85 9.10
CA MET A 116 0.61 -26.58 9.76
C MET A 116 -0.04 -25.60 8.78
N ALA A 117 0.46 -25.56 7.54
CA ALA A 117 -0.11 -24.74 6.47
C ALA A 117 -1.56 -25.12 6.17
N ASP A 118 -1.83 -26.43 6.04
CA ASP A 118 -3.16 -26.97 5.75
C ASP A 118 -4.14 -26.68 6.89
N GLN A 119 -3.72 -26.90 8.14
CA GLN A 119 -4.56 -26.64 9.31
C GLN A 119 -4.88 -25.16 9.47
N ALA A 120 -3.88 -24.29 9.33
CA ALA A 120 -4.04 -22.84 9.38
C ALA A 120 -4.99 -22.35 8.26
N THR A 121 -4.83 -22.87 7.04
CA THR A 121 -5.69 -22.54 5.89
C THR A 121 -7.12 -23.01 6.11
N ALA A 122 -7.32 -24.20 6.69
CA ALA A 122 -8.64 -24.71 7.02
C ALA A 122 -9.38 -23.82 8.04
N VAL A 123 -8.67 -23.34 9.07
CA VAL A 123 -9.22 -22.39 10.05
C VAL A 123 -9.57 -21.06 9.38
N ARG A 124 -8.65 -20.47 8.60
CA ARG A 124 -8.92 -19.24 7.82
C ARG A 124 -10.17 -19.38 6.96
N ASN A 125 -10.28 -20.48 6.20
CA ASN A 125 -11.40 -20.69 5.29
C ASN A 125 -12.73 -20.90 6.02
N ARG A 126 -12.72 -21.55 7.20
CA ARG A 126 -13.92 -21.69 8.03
C ARG A 126 -14.37 -20.35 8.60
N MET A 127 -13.45 -19.57 9.17
CA MET A 127 -13.74 -18.25 9.70
C MET A 127 -14.20 -17.29 8.59
N LEU A 128 -13.61 -17.34 7.40
CA LEU A 128 -14.05 -16.57 6.23
C LEU A 128 -15.47 -16.90 5.77
N ARG A 129 -15.89 -18.17 5.87
CA ARG A 129 -17.29 -18.55 5.59
C ARG A 129 -18.24 -17.96 6.63
N LEU A 130 -17.88 -18.03 7.91
CA LEU A 130 -18.66 -17.45 9.00
C LEU A 130 -18.81 -15.93 8.84
N VAL A 131 -17.70 -15.20 8.77
CA VAL A 131 -17.75 -13.73 8.67
C VAL A 131 -18.31 -13.27 7.34
N GLY A 132 -18.05 -13.99 6.24
CA GLY A 132 -18.64 -13.68 4.94
C GLY A 132 -20.16 -13.81 4.95
N TYR A 133 -20.69 -14.85 5.59
CA TYR A 133 -22.14 -15.05 5.64
C TYR A 133 -22.88 -13.94 6.42
N TYR A 134 -22.27 -13.37 7.46
CA TYR A 134 -22.92 -12.34 8.30
C TYR A 134 -22.53 -10.90 7.99
N LEU A 135 -21.30 -10.66 7.54
CA LEU A 135 -20.66 -9.34 7.57
C LEU A 135 -20.15 -8.89 6.19
N GLU A 136 -20.33 -9.67 5.12
CA GLU A 136 -19.82 -9.31 3.78
C GLU A 136 -20.40 -7.99 3.25
N ASP A 137 -21.67 -7.69 3.56
CA ASP A 137 -22.32 -6.42 3.20
C ASP A 137 -22.12 -5.31 4.26
N HIS A 138 -21.41 -5.59 5.37
CA HIS A 138 -21.18 -4.60 6.41
C HIS A 138 -20.21 -3.52 5.91
N PRO A 139 -20.54 -2.21 6.03
CA PRO A 139 -19.77 -1.14 5.40
C PRO A 139 -18.32 -1.01 5.91
N VAL A 140 -18.03 -1.52 7.11
CA VAL A 140 -16.69 -1.49 7.71
C VAL A 140 -15.97 -2.84 7.62
N GLU A 141 -16.68 -3.95 7.81
CA GLU A 141 -16.06 -5.29 7.92
C GLU A 141 -15.99 -5.97 6.54
N GLY A 142 -16.95 -5.72 5.65
CA GLY A 142 -16.98 -6.24 4.27
C GLY A 142 -15.70 -5.93 3.46
N PRO A 143 -15.17 -4.68 3.49
CA PRO A 143 -13.89 -4.37 2.87
C PRO A 143 -12.72 -5.18 3.44
N GLU A 144 -12.68 -5.41 4.76
CA GLU A 144 -11.65 -6.21 5.42
C GLU A 144 -11.76 -7.69 5.04
N ILE A 145 -12.97 -8.25 4.95
CA ILE A 145 -13.21 -9.63 4.50
C ILE A 145 -12.75 -9.82 3.05
N SER A 146 -13.06 -8.87 2.17
CA SER A 146 -12.62 -8.93 0.77
C SER A 146 -11.10 -8.90 0.65
N ASP A 147 -10.42 -8.09 1.46
CA ASP A 147 -8.95 -7.98 1.50
C ASP A 147 -8.31 -9.29 2.00
N ILE A 148 -8.85 -9.87 3.07
CA ILE A 148 -8.42 -11.17 3.59
C ILE A 148 -8.57 -12.26 2.52
N ARG A 149 -9.69 -12.32 1.79
CA ARG A 149 -9.91 -13.33 0.72
C ARG A 149 -8.85 -13.27 -0.38
N SER A 150 -8.36 -12.08 -0.72
CA SER A 150 -7.33 -11.88 -1.75
C SER A 150 -5.90 -12.18 -1.30
N GLY A 151 -5.64 -12.35 0.00
CA GLY A 151 -4.31 -12.64 0.54
C GLY A 151 -3.75 -13.98 0.03
N VAL A 152 -2.46 -14.01 -0.29
CA VAL A 152 -1.77 -15.22 -0.80
C VAL A 152 -0.39 -15.37 -0.16
N GLY A 153 -0.03 -16.59 0.22
CA GLY A 153 1.24 -16.90 0.88
C GLY A 153 1.17 -16.88 2.41
N TYR A 154 2.24 -17.32 3.08
CA TYR A 154 2.20 -17.58 4.52
C TYR A 154 2.28 -16.33 5.40
N VAL A 155 2.88 -15.23 4.92
CA VAL A 155 2.84 -13.93 5.64
C VAL A 155 1.43 -13.36 5.63
N ASP A 156 0.71 -13.47 4.51
CA ASP A 156 -0.68 -13.05 4.42
C ASP A 156 -1.57 -13.96 5.27
N LEU A 157 -1.40 -15.29 5.18
CA LEU A 157 -2.11 -16.25 6.05
C LEU A 157 -1.92 -15.94 7.55
N MET A 158 -0.70 -15.61 7.97
CA MET A 158 -0.40 -15.21 9.36
C MET A 158 -1.21 -13.97 9.78
N LYS A 159 -1.22 -12.91 8.96
CA LYS A 159 -1.93 -11.67 9.25
C LYS A 159 -3.45 -11.87 9.21
N ASP A 160 -3.93 -12.61 8.21
CA ASP A 160 -5.33 -12.93 8.01
C ASP A 160 -5.93 -13.64 9.23
N LEU A 161 -5.21 -14.60 9.79
CA LEU A 161 -5.65 -15.33 10.99
C LEU A 161 -5.85 -14.42 12.20
N ASP A 162 -4.95 -13.46 12.40
CA ASP A 162 -5.05 -12.51 13.52
C ASP A 162 -6.20 -11.52 13.31
N ARG A 163 -6.35 -11.01 12.08
CA ARG A 163 -7.47 -10.12 11.69
C ARG A 163 -8.83 -10.81 11.82
N LEU A 164 -8.94 -12.05 11.36
CA LEU A 164 -10.16 -12.86 11.50
C LEU A 164 -10.49 -13.15 12.96
N ALA A 165 -9.49 -13.46 13.79
CA ALA A 165 -9.71 -13.67 15.23
C ALA A 165 -10.28 -12.41 15.88
N ALA A 166 -9.67 -11.25 15.62
CA ALA A 166 -10.16 -9.98 16.12
C ALA A 166 -11.57 -9.67 15.61
N MET A 167 -11.85 -9.88 14.32
CA MET A 167 -13.18 -9.64 13.74
C MET A 167 -14.26 -10.51 14.37
N VAL A 168 -13.98 -11.81 14.59
CA VAL A 168 -14.94 -12.72 15.21
C VAL A 168 -15.23 -12.30 16.65
N GLU A 169 -14.22 -11.93 17.43
CA GLU A 169 -14.40 -11.48 18.81
C GLU A 169 -15.17 -10.16 18.93
N ARG A 170 -14.88 -9.19 18.06
CA ARG A 170 -15.62 -7.91 18.00
C ARG A 170 -17.11 -8.12 17.71
N ASN A 171 -17.45 -9.16 16.96
CA ASN A 171 -18.80 -9.44 16.47
C ASN A 171 -19.43 -10.70 17.10
N GLU A 172 -18.86 -11.21 18.21
CA GLU A 172 -19.19 -12.52 18.78
C GLU A 172 -20.69 -12.67 19.07
N ALA A 173 -21.32 -11.63 19.62
CA ALA A 173 -22.73 -11.65 19.97
C ALA A 173 -23.66 -12.02 18.80
N VAL A 174 -23.30 -11.63 17.57
CA VAL A 174 -24.07 -11.94 16.36
C VAL A 174 -23.61 -13.28 15.77
N LEU A 175 -22.30 -13.49 15.68
CA LEU A 175 -21.72 -14.66 15.02
C LEU A 175 -21.93 -15.96 15.79
N ALA A 176 -22.02 -15.91 17.12
CA ALA A 176 -22.24 -17.08 17.96
C ALA A 176 -23.62 -17.73 17.77
N THR A 177 -24.54 -17.07 17.06
CA THR A 177 -25.86 -17.61 16.73
C THR A 177 -25.82 -18.58 15.54
N ASP A 178 -24.73 -18.61 14.76
CA ASP A 178 -24.57 -19.54 13.64
C ASP A 178 -24.29 -20.96 14.15
N THR A 179 -25.15 -21.92 13.83
CA THR A 179 -25.02 -23.32 14.28
C THR A 179 -24.20 -24.19 13.33
N LYS A 180 -23.75 -23.66 12.19
CA LYS A 180 -23.12 -24.39 11.08
C LYS A 180 -21.62 -24.10 10.94
N ASN A 181 -21.21 -22.84 11.05
CA ASN A 181 -19.87 -22.35 10.78
C ASN A 181 -19.17 -21.81 12.03
N TYR A 182 -19.91 -21.42 13.09
CA TYR A 182 -19.31 -20.90 14.32
C TYR A 182 -18.62 -22.00 15.11
N VAL A 183 -17.37 -21.74 15.51
CA VAL A 183 -16.61 -22.58 16.42
C VAL A 183 -15.95 -21.66 17.45
N ALA A 184 -16.40 -21.72 18.70
CA ALA A 184 -15.95 -20.80 19.75
C ALA A 184 -14.43 -20.79 19.98
N GLY A 185 -13.74 -21.90 19.67
CA GLY A 185 -12.29 -22.00 19.80
C GLY A 185 -11.48 -21.38 18.65
N ASP A 186 -12.12 -21.04 17.52
CA ASP A 186 -11.41 -20.63 16.31
C ASP A 186 -10.56 -19.37 16.49
N PRO A 187 -11.00 -18.29 17.15
CA PRO A 187 -10.17 -17.10 17.36
C PRO A 187 -8.85 -17.43 18.09
N LYS A 188 -8.92 -18.28 19.12
CA LYS A 188 -7.75 -18.73 19.88
C LYS A 188 -6.81 -19.57 19.00
N VAL A 189 -7.36 -20.53 18.26
CA VAL A 189 -6.59 -21.41 17.37
C VAL A 189 -5.95 -20.61 16.23
N ALA A 190 -6.66 -19.64 15.66
CA ALA A 190 -6.15 -18.76 14.62
C ALA A 190 -4.94 -17.94 15.11
N ARG A 191 -5.00 -17.37 16.31
CA ARG A 191 -3.84 -16.69 16.93
C ARG A 191 -2.67 -17.62 17.18
N GLN A 192 -2.92 -18.84 17.65
CA GLN A 192 -1.86 -19.85 17.83
C GLN A 192 -1.15 -20.16 16.52
N PHE A 193 -1.91 -20.34 15.42
CA PHE A 193 -1.32 -20.53 14.09
C PHE A 193 -0.60 -19.28 13.60
N SER A 194 -1.14 -18.08 13.80
CA SER A 194 -0.46 -16.83 13.45
C SER A 194 0.92 -16.72 14.13
N VAL A 195 0.98 -16.92 15.45
CA VAL A 195 2.24 -16.92 16.21
C VAL A 195 3.19 -18.03 15.75
N GLY A 196 2.67 -19.24 15.51
CA GLY A 196 3.47 -20.38 15.05
C GLY A 196 4.07 -20.17 13.65
N ILE A 197 3.28 -19.62 12.72
CA ILE A 197 3.75 -19.25 11.38
C ILE A 197 4.79 -18.13 11.49
N ALA A 198 4.56 -17.11 12.31
CA ALA A 198 5.51 -16.03 12.53
C ALA A 198 6.87 -16.55 13.04
N ALA A 199 6.85 -17.48 14.00
CA ALA A 199 8.06 -18.11 14.52
C ALA A 199 8.81 -18.92 13.44
N LYS A 200 8.08 -19.70 12.62
CA LYS A 200 8.71 -20.49 11.54
C LYS A 200 9.25 -19.64 10.40
N LEU A 201 8.57 -18.55 10.06
CA LEU A 201 9.05 -17.60 9.05
C LEU A 201 10.25 -16.81 9.57
N SER A 202 10.31 -16.47 10.85
CA SER A 202 11.44 -15.75 11.44
C SER A 202 12.68 -16.62 11.62
N GLU A 203 12.51 -17.91 11.95
CA GLU A 203 13.57 -18.93 11.90
C GLU A 203 14.18 -19.06 10.49
N GLY A 204 13.41 -18.70 9.45
CA GLY A 204 13.72 -18.87 8.04
C GLY A 204 13.96 -17.59 7.24
N LEU A 205 14.23 -16.43 7.86
CA LEU A 205 14.64 -15.18 7.18
C LEU A 205 15.92 -15.44 6.36
N SER A 206 15.76 -15.93 5.13
CA SER A 206 16.86 -16.26 4.24
C SER A 206 17.55 -15.00 3.75
N PRO A 207 18.83 -15.09 3.33
CA PRO A 207 19.52 -14.02 2.63
C PRO A 207 18.67 -13.40 1.51
N GLU A 208 17.90 -14.22 0.77
CA GLU A 208 17.00 -13.75 -0.29
C GLU A 208 15.95 -12.71 0.18
N TYR A 209 15.42 -12.84 1.40
CA TYR A 209 14.46 -11.87 1.96
C TYR A 209 15.14 -10.54 2.29
N ARG A 210 16.36 -10.59 2.82
CA ARG A 210 17.16 -9.38 3.12
C ARG A 210 17.56 -8.68 1.83
N ASP A 211 18.01 -9.44 0.85
CA ASP A 211 18.40 -8.94 -0.47
C ASP A 211 17.22 -8.26 -1.18
N HIS A 212 16.00 -8.79 -1.01
CA HIS A 212 14.80 -8.15 -1.56
C HIS A 212 14.37 -6.90 -0.81
N ALA A 213 14.32 -6.93 0.52
CA ALA A 213 13.99 -5.75 1.30
C ALA A 213 14.97 -4.60 0.99
N GLU A 214 16.25 -4.94 0.79
CA GLU A 214 17.27 -4.03 0.32
C GLU A 214 17.01 -3.55 -1.11
N LEU A 215 16.66 -4.44 -2.05
CA LEU A 215 16.30 -4.08 -3.42
C LEU A 215 15.15 -3.07 -3.46
N VAL A 216 14.07 -3.31 -2.71
CA VAL A 216 12.93 -2.39 -2.61
C VAL A 216 13.36 -1.06 -1.99
N ALA A 217 14.19 -1.10 -0.94
CA ALA A 217 14.69 0.12 -0.31
C ALA A 217 15.57 0.94 -1.27
N ARG A 218 16.37 0.30 -2.12
CA ARG A 218 17.17 0.96 -3.17
C ARG A 218 16.30 1.62 -4.24
N PHE A 219 15.32 0.89 -4.79
CA PHE A 219 14.37 1.47 -5.75
C PHE A 219 13.54 2.60 -5.14
N PHE A 220 13.09 2.44 -3.90
CA PHE A 220 12.39 3.47 -3.16
C PHE A 220 13.26 4.72 -2.96
N THR A 221 14.54 4.54 -2.65
CA THR A 221 15.49 5.65 -2.50
C THR A 221 15.66 6.42 -3.81
N LEU A 222 15.83 5.73 -4.94
CA LEU A 222 15.90 6.37 -6.26
C LEU A 222 14.61 7.14 -6.58
N LEU A 223 13.46 6.50 -6.38
CA LEU A 223 12.15 7.10 -6.59
C LEU A 223 12.00 8.37 -5.77
N ARG A 224 12.31 8.31 -4.48
CA ARG A 224 12.16 9.41 -3.54
C ARG A 224 13.08 10.57 -3.87
N ARG A 225 14.35 10.31 -4.21
CA ARG A 225 15.30 11.33 -4.67
C ARG A 225 14.72 12.06 -5.89
N SER A 226 14.33 11.31 -6.92
CA SER A 226 13.77 11.90 -8.15
C SER A 226 12.47 12.68 -7.90
N TYR A 227 11.58 12.15 -7.06
CA TYR A 227 10.32 12.80 -6.71
C TYR A 227 10.55 14.13 -5.99
N ASN A 228 11.49 14.16 -5.05
CA ASN A 228 11.79 15.38 -4.28
C ASN A 228 12.39 16.47 -5.18
N GLU A 229 13.25 16.11 -6.13
CA GLU A 229 13.78 17.05 -7.13
C GLU A 229 12.66 17.64 -8.00
N VAL A 230 11.79 16.79 -8.56
CA VAL A 230 10.63 17.26 -9.36
C VAL A 230 9.73 18.16 -8.53
N ARG A 231 9.44 17.79 -7.29
CA ARG A 231 8.59 18.58 -6.40
C ARG A 231 9.22 19.92 -6.04
N ALA A 232 10.51 19.96 -5.70
CA ALA A 232 11.20 21.20 -5.36
C ALA A 232 11.21 22.17 -6.55
N ALA A 233 11.51 21.65 -7.75
CA ALA A 233 11.45 22.43 -8.99
C ALA A 233 10.01 22.91 -9.28
N ALA A 234 9.00 22.06 -9.10
CA ALA A 234 7.59 22.44 -9.26
C ALA A 234 7.17 23.55 -8.30
N GLN A 235 7.58 23.47 -7.03
CA GLN A 235 7.31 24.48 -6.02
C GLN A 235 7.87 25.85 -6.40
N TRP A 236 9.01 25.89 -7.08
CA TRP A 236 9.58 27.14 -7.58
C TRP A 236 8.87 27.64 -8.83
N LEU A 237 8.66 26.76 -9.82
CA LEU A 237 8.11 27.10 -11.14
C LEU A 237 6.64 27.54 -11.06
N PHE A 238 5.84 26.83 -10.27
CA PHE A 238 4.39 27.01 -10.17
C PHE A 238 3.98 27.75 -8.88
N ARG A 239 4.91 28.46 -8.22
CA ARG A 239 4.65 29.17 -6.95
C ARG A 239 3.49 30.17 -7.00
N ASN A 240 3.19 30.69 -8.18
CA ASN A 240 2.12 31.65 -8.43
C ASN A 240 0.87 31.01 -9.06
N GLU A 241 0.87 29.69 -9.25
CA GLU A 241 -0.18 28.91 -9.92
C GLU A 241 -0.66 27.79 -8.97
N PRO A 242 -1.51 28.11 -7.96
CA PRO A 242 -1.84 27.18 -6.88
C PRO A 242 -2.55 25.91 -7.36
N GLU A 243 -3.35 26.00 -8.42
CA GLU A 243 -4.02 24.85 -9.03
C GLU A 243 -3.00 23.88 -9.65
N MET A 244 -2.02 24.39 -10.37
CA MET A 244 -0.95 23.57 -10.94
C MET A 244 -0.04 23.00 -9.86
N LEU A 245 0.27 23.79 -8.82
CA LEU A 245 1.08 23.34 -7.70
C LEU A 245 0.43 22.21 -6.90
N ALA A 246 -0.91 22.18 -6.80
CA ALA A 246 -1.66 21.10 -6.15
C ALA A 246 -1.48 19.74 -6.86
N GLU A 247 -1.07 19.72 -8.13
CA GLU A 247 -0.76 18.49 -8.85
C GLU A 247 0.58 17.84 -8.38
N PHE A 248 1.41 18.56 -7.62
CA PHE A 248 2.72 18.12 -7.09
C PHE A 248 2.74 17.98 -5.55
N PRO A 249 1.93 17.07 -4.96
CA PRO A 249 1.85 16.93 -3.50
C PRO A 249 3.15 16.40 -2.89
N GLY A 250 3.26 16.48 -1.57
CA GLY A 250 4.33 15.78 -0.86
C GLY A 250 4.16 14.26 -0.96
N MET A 251 5.28 13.53 -0.98
CA MET A 251 5.24 12.06 -0.93
C MET A 251 4.65 11.56 0.41
N ARG A 252 4.89 12.31 1.50
CA ARG A 252 4.17 12.20 2.78
C ARG A 252 3.13 13.31 2.90
N SER A 253 2.13 13.35 2.04
CA SER A 253 0.99 14.23 2.29
C SER A 253 0.03 13.51 3.22
N VAL A 254 0.03 13.90 4.50
CA VAL A 254 -1.13 13.73 5.37
C VAL A 254 -2.33 14.24 4.58
N VAL A 255 -3.34 13.40 4.40
CA VAL A 255 -4.63 13.83 3.89
C VAL A 255 -5.15 14.85 4.90
N SER A 256 -4.93 16.13 4.64
CA SER A 256 -5.62 17.18 5.38
C SER A 256 -7.06 17.15 4.88
N THR A 257 -7.90 16.37 5.57
CA THR A 257 -9.35 16.51 5.42
C THR A 257 -9.69 17.99 5.60
N PRO A 258 -10.47 18.62 4.70
CA PRO A 258 -10.92 19.98 4.91
C PRO A 258 -11.64 20.05 6.26
N ARG A 259 -11.12 20.87 7.18
CA ARG A 259 -11.80 21.16 8.43
C ARG A 259 -13.12 21.85 8.04
N PRO A 260 -14.28 21.35 8.45
CA PRO A 260 -15.52 22.09 8.26
C PRO A 260 -15.33 23.47 8.90
N ALA A 261 -15.68 24.52 8.17
CA ALA A 261 -15.67 25.88 8.70
C ALA A 261 -16.43 25.87 10.03
N ALA A 262 -15.76 26.27 11.10
CA ALA A 262 -16.41 26.42 12.40
C ALA A 262 -17.52 27.45 12.22
N SER A 263 -18.77 27.02 12.38
CA SER A 263 -19.91 27.91 12.45
C SER A 263 -19.60 29.01 13.47
N GLU A 264 -19.73 30.26 13.04
CA GLU A 264 -19.56 31.43 13.91
C GLU A 264 -20.45 31.27 15.16
N PRO A 265 -19.92 31.55 16.37
CA PRO A 265 -20.72 31.50 17.57
C PRO A 265 -21.82 32.57 17.51
N GLN A 266 -23.07 32.13 17.58
CA GLN A 266 -24.22 32.99 17.74
C GLN A 266 -24.01 33.90 18.95
N THR A 267 -24.01 35.21 18.70
CA THR A 267 -23.96 36.24 19.71
C THR A 267 -25.27 36.20 20.49
N ASN A 268 -25.24 35.66 21.72
CA ASN A 268 -26.36 35.77 22.65
C ASN A 268 -26.63 37.25 22.92
N GLN A 269 -27.80 37.74 22.50
CA GLN A 269 -28.33 39.03 22.91
C GLN A 269 -28.73 38.98 24.40
N PRO A 270 -28.44 40.02 25.20
CA PRO A 270 -28.87 40.08 26.59
C PRO A 270 -30.36 40.42 26.70
N THR A 271 -31.05 39.67 27.56
CA THR A 271 -32.44 39.87 27.98
C THR A 271 -32.65 41.28 28.58
N PRO A 272 -33.69 42.04 28.18
CA PRO A 272 -34.01 43.30 28.85
C PRO A 272 -34.71 43.02 30.19
N ALA A 273 -34.23 43.70 31.23
CA ALA A 273 -34.84 43.72 32.56
C ALA A 273 -36.15 44.53 32.53
N THR A 274 -37.20 43.94 33.10
CA THR A 274 -38.51 44.56 33.31
C THR A 274 -38.44 45.55 34.48
N VAL A 275 -38.91 46.79 34.24
CA VAL A 275 -39.67 47.60 35.20
C VAL A 275 -40.85 48.18 34.45
#